data_AF-A0A3C2B2M9-F1
#
_entry.id   AF-A0A3C2B2M9-F1
#
_cell.length_a   1.000
_cell.length_b   1.000
_cell.length_c   1.000
_cell.angle_alpha   90.00
_cell.angle_beta   90.00
_cell.angle_gamma   90.00
#
_symmetry.space_group_name_H-M   'P 1'
#
loop_
_entity.id
_entity.type
_entity.pdbx_description
1 polymer ?
#
loop_
_entity_poly.entity_id
_entity_poly.type
_entity_poly.pdbx_seq_one_letter_code
_entity_poly.pdbx_strand_id
1 'polypeptide(L)' 'GFGVPLDDWLRGPLREWAADTLASAARSDAPAFDPALVDQAWREHQKGRRLHTNRLWTVLQFEAWRQHWT' A
#
# COMPACT_ATOMS: atom_id res chain seq x y z
N GLY A 1 -19.73 16.13 1.90
CA GLY A 1 -18.62 15.97 0.95
C GLY A 1 -18.38 14.48 0.78
N PHE A 2 -18.22 14.01 -0.46
CA PHE A 2 -17.97 12.59 -0.75
C PHE A 2 -16.46 12.33 -0.65
N GLY A 3 -16.02 11.80 0.47
CA GLY A 3 -14.65 11.31 0.61
C GLY A 3 -14.45 10.09 -0.28
N VAL A 4 -13.28 9.98 -0.91
CA VAL A 4 -12.90 8.77 -1.66
C VAL A 4 -12.85 7.59 -0.67
N PRO A 5 -13.57 6.48 -0.91
CA PRO A 5 -13.63 5.36 0.02
C PRO A 5 -12.39 4.46 -0.10
N LEU A 6 -11.21 5.05 0.15
CA LEU A 6 -9.91 4.38 0.01
C LEU A 6 -9.81 3.11 0.86
N ASP A 7 -10.44 3.11 2.04
CA ASP A 7 -10.43 1.97 2.95
C ASP A 7 -11.10 0.74 2.33
N ASP A 8 -12.25 0.94 1.69
CA ASP A 8 -12.98 -0.12 1.01
C ASP A 8 -12.32 -0.50 -0.31
N TRP A 9 -11.73 0.46 -1.01
CA TRP A 9 -11.02 0.21 -2.25
C TRP A 9 -9.77 -0.63 -2.03
N LEU A 10 -8.93 -0.30 -1.05
CA LEU A 10 -7.72 -1.05 -0.75
C LEU A 10 -8.01 -2.46 -0.23
N ARG A 11 -9.16 -2.68 0.44
CA ARG A 11 -9.61 -4.02 0.82
C ARG A 11 -10.30 -4.79 -0.31
N GLY A 12 -10.81 -4.10 -1.32
CA GLY A 12 -11.58 -4.66 -2.43
C GLY A 12 -10.93 -4.39 -3.79
N PRO A 13 -11.50 -3.50 -4.62
CA PRO A 13 -11.13 -3.37 -6.03
C PRO A 13 -9.66 -3.00 -6.30
N LEU A 14 -8.97 -2.32 -5.37
CA LEU A 14 -7.56 -1.96 -5.50
C LEU A 14 -6.62 -2.92 -4.77
N ARG A 15 -7.15 -3.99 -4.15
CA ARG A 15 -6.36 -4.90 -3.31
C ARG A 15 -5.19 -5.53 -4.05
N GLU A 16 -5.45 -6.05 -5.24
CA GLU A 16 -4.44 -6.79 -6.03
C GLU A 16 -3.35 -5.84 -6.52
N TRP A 17 -3.74 -4.72 -7.11
CA TRP A 17 -2.80 -3.66 -7.48
C TRP A 17 -1.93 -3.20 -6.30
N ALA A 18 -2.53 -3.00 -5.13
CA ALA A 18 -1.80 -2.60 -3.95
C ALA A 18 -0.82 -3.69 -3.49
N ALA A 19 -1.27 -4.95 -3.42
CA ALA A 19 -0.43 -6.08 -3.03
C ALA A 19 0.78 -6.24 -3.98
N ASP A 20 0.55 -6.14 -5.30
CA ASP A 20 1.60 -6.27 -6.31
C ASP A 20 2.61 -5.12 -6.22
N THR A 21 2.13 -3.88 -6.03
CA THR A 21 2.98 -2.70 -5.86
C THR A 21 3.87 -2.85 -4.62
N LEU A 22 3.31 -3.26 -3.49
CA LEU A 22 4.07 -3.46 -2.25
C LEU A 22 5.05 -4.64 -2.36
N ALA A 23 4.68 -5.74 -3.01
CA ALA A 23 5.56 -6.89 -3.23
C ALA A 23 6.72 -6.57 -4.19
N SER A 24 6.49 -5.69 -5.17
CA SER A 24 7.56 -5.15 -6.01
C SER A 24 8.51 -4.28 -5.20
N ALA A 25 7.98 -3.34 -4.41
CA ALA A 25 8.76 -2.45 -3.55
C ALA A 25 9.64 -3.22 -2.54
N ALA A 26 9.11 -4.29 -1.94
CA ALA A 26 9.82 -5.14 -0.99
C ALA A 26 11.00 -5.92 -1.60
N ARG A 27 11.00 -6.13 -2.92
CA ARG A 27 12.08 -6.82 -3.66
C ARG A 27 13.12 -5.86 -4.25
N SER A 28 12.96 -4.55 -4.06
CA SER A 28 13.93 -3.56 -4.52
C SER A 28 15.27 -3.71 -3.80
N ASP A 29 16.38 -3.54 -4.52
CA ASP A 29 17.73 -3.48 -3.95
C ASP A 29 17.93 -2.24 -3.04
N ALA A 30 17.09 -1.21 -3.23
CA ALA A 30 17.06 0.00 -2.44
C ALA A 30 15.60 0.33 -2.01
N PRO A 31 15.06 -0.39 -1.00
CA PRO A 31 13.72 -0.13 -0.51
C PRO A 31 13.65 1.25 0.17
N ALA A 32 12.62 2.05 -0.17
CA ALA A 32 12.42 3.37 0.42
C ALA A 32 11.75 3.32 1.80
N PHE A 33 11.05 2.22 2.08
CA PHE A 33 10.37 1.95 3.33
C PHE A 33 10.79 0.57 3.85
N ASP A 34 10.71 0.37 5.17
CA ASP A 34 10.94 -0.94 5.78
C ASP A 34 9.87 -1.95 5.30
N PRO A 35 10.26 -2.99 4.53
CA PRO A 35 9.30 -3.94 3.96
C PRO A 35 8.51 -4.71 5.02
N ALA A 36 9.11 -4.99 6.17
CA ALA A 36 8.45 -5.75 7.24
C ALA A 36 7.35 -4.91 7.92
N LEU A 37 7.61 -3.61 8.15
CA LEU A 37 6.62 -2.71 8.70
C LEU A 37 5.46 -2.46 7.73
N VAL A 38 5.77 -2.33 6.43
CA VAL A 38 4.76 -2.16 5.38
C VAL A 38 3.89 -3.42 5.25
N ASP A 39 4.48 -4.62 5.24
CA ASP A 39 3.71 -5.87 5.21
C ASP A 39 2.82 -6.03 6.45
N GLN A 40 3.34 -5.71 7.64
CA GLN A 40 2.54 -5.73 8.86
C GLN A 40 1.33 -4.79 8.75
N ALA A 41 1.55 -3.54 8.32
CA ALA A 41 0.49 -2.57 8.14
C ALA A 41 -0.55 -3.03 7.11
N TRP A 42 -0.09 -3.59 5.99
CA TRP A 42 -0.94 -4.17 4.95
C TRP A 42 -1.81 -5.30 5.51
N ARG A 43 -1.22 -6.28 6.19
CA ARG A 43 -1.95 -7.41 6.79
C ARG A 43 -2.91 -6.98 7.90
N GLU A 44 -2.57 -5.97 8.68
CA GLU A 44 -3.46 -5.40 9.70
C GLU A 44 -4.67 -4.68 9.08
N HIS A 45 -4.45 -3.93 7.99
CA HIS A 45 -5.49 -3.25 7.23
C HIS A 45 -6.44 -4.24 6.54
N GLN A 46 -5.91 -5.27 5.88
CA GLN A 46 -6.70 -6.30 5.20
C GLN A 46 -7.60 -7.09 6.16
N LYS A 47 -7.23 -7.17 7.45
CA LYS A 47 -8.03 -7.84 8.48
C LYS A 47 -8.99 -6.91 9.21
N GLY A 48 -9.06 -5.63 8.83
CA GLY A 48 -9.90 -4.62 9.50
C GLY A 48 -9.49 -4.34 10.95
N ARG A 49 -8.27 -4.72 11.35
CA ARG A 49 -7.84 -4.64 12.77
C ARG A 49 -7.28 -3.27 13.14
N ARG A 50 -6.77 -2.52 12.16
CA ARG A 50 -6.29 -1.14 12.30
C ARG A 50 -6.49 -0.34 11.01
N LEU A 51 -6.77 0.95 11.17
CA LEU A 51 -6.89 1.90 10.07
C LEU A 51 -5.49 2.38 9.63
N HIS A 52 -4.87 1.65 8.71
CA HIS A 52 -3.60 2.05 8.07
C HIS A 52 -3.80 2.71 6.69
N THR A 53 -5.05 2.94 6.29
CA THR A 53 -5.47 3.35 4.94
C THR A 53 -4.66 4.51 4.39
N ASN A 54 -4.55 5.62 5.15
CA ASN A 54 -3.81 6.80 4.69
C ASN A 54 -2.30 6.54 4.58
N ARG A 55 -1.72 5.74 5.49
CA ARG A 55 -0.29 5.41 5.46
C ARG A 55 0.04 4.52 4.27
N LEU A 56 -0.76 3.47 4.08
CA LEU A 56 -0.62 2.56 2.95
C LEU A 56 -0.84 3.29 1.64
N TRP A 57 -1.83 4.18 1.55
CA TRP A 57 -2.05 5.00 0.37
C TRP A 57 -0.82 5.86 0.04
N THR A 58 -0.21 6.54 1.02
CA THR A 58 1.02 7.31 0.79
C THR A 58 2.16 6.43 0.25
N VAL A 59 2.37 5.25 0.83
CA VAL A 59 3.40 4.30 0.36
C VAL A 59 3.10 3.87 -1.07
N LEU A 60 1.86 3.49 -1.37
CA LEU A 60 1.43 3.03 -2.69
C LEU A 60 1.63 4.11 -3.76
N GLN A 61 1.25 5.36 -3.47
CA GLN A 61 1.43 6.47 -4.41
C GLN A 61 2.92 6.74 -4.69
N PHE A 62 3.75 6.69 -3.65
CA PHE A 62 5.19 6.85 -3.82
C PHE A 62 5.80 5.72 -4.66
N GLU A 63 5.45 4.48 -4.35
CA GLU A 63 5.98 3.31 -5.05
C GLU A 63 5.51 3.24 -6.51
N ALA A 64 4.24 3.56 -6.77
CA ALA A 64 3.71 3.63 -8.13
C ALA A 64 4.39 4.72 -8.96
N TRP A 65 4.65 5.89 -8.36
CA TRP A 65 5.43 6.95 -9.01
C TRP A 65 6.86 6.46 -9.30
N ARG A 66 7.54 5.90 -8.30
CA ARG A 66 8.92 5.43 -8.44
C ARG A 66 9.07 4.39 -9.55
N GLN A 67 8.16 3.41 -9.63
CA GLN A 67 8.16 2.39 -10.68
C GLN A 67 7.93 2.93 -12.08
N HIS A 68 7.26 4.08 -12.22
CA HIS A 68 6.98 4.66 -13.53
C HIS A 68 8.10 5.57 -14.04
N TRP A 69 8.87 6.19 -13.14
CA TRP A 69 9.83 7.23 -13.47
C TRP A 69 11.30 6.88 -13.16
N THR A 70 11.56 5.68 -12.64
CA THR A 70 12.91 5.16 -12.34
C THR A 70 13.16 3.92 -13.16
#